data_AF-A0A0X3W4V3-F1
#
_entry.id   AF-A0A0X3W4V3-F1
#
_cell.length_a   1.000
_cell.length_b   1.000
_cell.length_c   1.000
_cell.angle_alpha   90.00
_cell.angle_beta   90.00
_cell.angle_gamma   90.00
#
_symmetry.space_group_name_H-M   'P 1'
#
loop_
_entity.id
_entity.type
_entity.pdbx_description
1 polymer ?
#
loop_
_entity_poly.entity_id
_entity_poly.type
_entity_poly.pdbx_seq_one_letter_code
_entity_poly.pdbx_strand_id
1 'polypeptide(L)'
;MFPLDGNGGYRVDRYYLDFDWQAPKTPFEAATTIRATSTQALSRFNLDFAGNTLHAVTVNGAKADAARDGDELTVTPRSPIADGASFTVKVTYTADPTQTRHRDDAIEDYGWIPTPDGTVVYPQPNGSRLIFPGNDHPGQRAPITFRITTPGDRTAVANGRLVSRTRVPGDRLRWTYDSEQPLSTQLVQLAVGKFELVESEGPGGLPLRDVVPESLVEPTAAYRALTPDHLKWLEERLGPYPFHRYGILVGDTDLGVALETQTLSLVPKADLLGSKVDAERNMVHELAHQWFGDSVALKSWSDLWVSEGHARFYERLYSEAHGGDSFEAAMKTAYAAHDQWRKDFGAPAEPTEPNLFKRMRYDGSALVLYALREKVGEATFQKIERAWVSGYQGRAAGTRQFIALASKVAGEDLEGFLRPWLYGSKTPPMPGHPDWVVDPVT
;
A
#
# COMPACT_ATOMS: atom_id res chain seq x y z
N MET A 1 13.57 10.37 -4.36
CA MET A 1 12.49 9.70 -5.12
C MET A 1 11.25 10.56 -5.08
N PHE A 2 10.59 10.78 -6.23
CA PHE A 2 9.37 11.59 -6.36
C PHE A 2 9.37 12.92 -5.58
N PRO A 3 10.30 13.84 -5.86
CA PRO A 3 10.52 15.04 -5.02
C PRO A 3 9.37 16.04 -5.05
N LEU A 4 8.44 15.89 -5.99
CA LEU A 4 7.26 16.74 -6.13
C LEU A 4 6.01 16.11 -5.53
N ASP A 5 6.07 14.84 -5.12
CA ASP A 5 4.89 14.14 -4.59
C ASP A 5 4.70 14.44 -3.11
N GLY A 6 3.46 14.68 -2.74
CA GLY A 6 3.10 15.04 -1.39
C GLY A 6 3.46 16.46 -1.03
N ASN A 7 2.79 16.94 0.01
CA ASN A 7 2.62 18.35 0.26
C ASN A 7 2.90 18.70 1.72
N GLY A 8 3.78 19.68 1.90
CA GLY A 8 4.23 20.14 3.21
C GLY A 8 3.36 21.25 3.80
N GLY A 9 3.66 21.61 5.05
CA GLY A 9 3.05 22.76 5.73
C GLY A 9 1.67 22.49 6.36
N TYR A 10 1.13 21.29 6.20
CA TYR A 10 -0.07 20.83 6.89
C TYR A 10 -0.05 19.31 7.10
N ARG A 11 -0.85 18.83 8.05
CA ARG A 11 -1.17 17.42 8.26
C ARG A 11 -2.64 17.21 7.92
N VAL A 12 -2.95 16.19 7.14
CA VAL A 12 -4.34 15.79 6.92
C VAL A 12 -4.86 15.05 8.15
N ASP A 13 -5.99 15.51 8.67
CA ASP A 13 -6.66 14.89 9.81
C ASP A 13 -7.75 13.90 9.35
N ARG A 14 -8.38 14.11 8.18
CA ARG A 14 -9.33 13.18 7.55
C ARG A 14 -9.66 13.57 6.10
N TYR A 15 -9.92 12.57 5.25
CA TYR A 15 -10.56 12.73 3.95
C TYR A 15 -12.04 12.32 3.98
N TYR A 16 -12.85 13.01 3.17
CA TYR A 16 -14.19 12.60 2.77
C TYR A 16 -14.23 12.57 1.24
N LEU A 17 -14.42 11.38 0.67
CA LEU A 17 -14.43 11.15 -0.76
C LEU A 17 -15.86 10.83 -1.20
N ASP A 18 -16.46 11.73 -1.96
CA ASP A 18 -17.80 11.58 -2.54
C ASP A 18 -17.65 11.29 -4.04
N PHE A 19 -18.14 10.13 -4.49
CA PHE A 19 -18.06 9.68 -5.88
C PHE A 19 -19.45 9.32 -6.41
N ASP A 20 -19.85 9.87 -7.56
CA ASP A 20 -21.11 9.53 -8.23
C ASP A 20 -20.87 8.59 -9.43
N TRP A 21 -20.30 7.42 -9.17
CA TRP A 21 -19.92 6.45 -10.20
C TRP A 21 -21.11 6.06 -11.09
N GLN A 22 -20.89 6.03 -12.41
CA GLN A 22 -21.96 5.79 -13.40
C GLN A 22 -21.86 4.40 -14.04
N ALA A 23 -20.75 4.14 -14.71
CA ALA A 23 -20.46 2.92 -15.45
C ALA A 23 -18.93 2.83 -15.64
N PRO A 24 -18.38 1.66 -16.04
CA PRO A 24 -16.97 1.54 -16.34
C PRO A 24 -16.53 2.57 -17.39
N LYS A 25 -15.33 3.15 -17.21
CA LYS A 25 -14.73 4.12 -18.14
C LYS A 25 -15.56 5.37 -18.43
N THR A 26 -16.61 5.65 -17.64
CA THR A 26 -17.49 6.80 -17.82
C THR A 26 -17.15 7.88 -16.79
N PRO A 27 -16.74 9.09 -17.20
CA PRO A 27 -16.49 10.18 -16.25
C PRO A 27 -17.70 10.52 -15.39
N PHE A 28 -17.45 10.94 -14.15
CA PHE A 28 -18.50 11.21 -13.18
C PHE A 28 -18.17 12.32 -12.19
N GLU A 29 -19.20 12.93 -11.60
CA GLU A 29 -19.01 13.98 -10.61
C GLU A 29 -18.44 13.43 -9.29
N ALA A 30 -17.45 14.14 -8.77
CA ALA A 30 -16.76 13.79 -7.54
C ALA A 30 -16.45 15.02 -6.69
N ALA A 31 -16.31 14.80 -5.39
CA ALA A 31 -15.84 15.81 -4.46
C ALA A 31 -14.91 15.18 -3.42
N THR A 32 -13.83 15.90 -3.11
CA THR A 32 -12.95 15.56 -2.01
C THR A 32 -12.95 16.69 -1.01
N THR A 33 -13.27 16.35 0.24
CA THR A 33 -13.16 17.28 1.37
C THR A 33 -12.04 16.80 2.29
N ILE A 34 -11.08 17.67 2.55
CA ILE A 34 -9.91 17.42 3.37
C ILE A 34 -10.03 18.29 4.62
N ARG A 35 -10.08 17.66 5.80
CA ARG A 35 -9.86 18.38 7.06
C ARG A 35 -8.38 18.27 7.40
N ALA A 36 -7.73 19.40 7.66
CA ALA A 36 -6.30 19.45 7.92
C ALA A 36 -5.97 20.45 9.02
N THR A 37 -4.77 20.31 9.57
CA THR A 37 -4.17 21.23 10.53
C THR A 37 -2.84 21.72 9.95
N SER A 38 -2.65 23.04 9.86
CA SER A 38 -1.39 23.62 9.39
C SER A 38 -0.25 23.36 10.38
N THR A 39 0.96 23.19 9.87
CA THR A 39 2.19 23.04 10.66
C THR A 39 3.12 24.25 10.55
N GLN A 40 2.64 25.28 9.85
CA GLN A 40 3.24 26.60 9.68
C GLN A 40 2.16 27.56 9.16
N ALA A 41 2.42 28.86 9.12
CA ALA A 41 1.53 29.79 8.42
C ALA A 41 1.55 29.55 6.89
N LEU A 42 0.38 29.55 6.24
CA LEU A 42 0.20 29.24 4.83
C LEU A 42 -0.51 30.39 4.10
N SER A 43 0.18 31.04 3.16
CA SER A 43 -0.45 31.91 2.16
C SER A 43 -0.96 31.11 0.95
N ARG A 44 -0.42 29.91 0.73
CA ARG A 44 -0.84 28.91 -0.25
C ARG A 44 -0.41 27.52 0.24
N PHE A 45 -1.01 26.49 -0.31
CA PHE A 45 -0.61 25.10 -0.13
C PHE A 45 -0.93 24.32 -1.41
N ASN A 46 -0.50 23.06 -1.46
CA ASN A 46 -0.54 22.23 -2.65
C ASN A 46 -1.32 20.93 -2.38
N LEU A 47 -1.86 20.34 -3.43
CA LEU A 47 -2.48 19.01 -3.44
C LEU A 47 -2.04 18.28 -4.71
N ASP A 48 -1.68 17.00 -4.60
CA ASP A 48 -1.46 16.14 -5.76
C ASP A 48 -2.81 15.87 -6.44
N PHE A 49 -2.96 16.21 -7.71
CA PHE A 49 -4.20 16.08 -8.47
C PHE A 49 -3.95 16.04 -9.99
N ALA A 50 -4.17 14.88 -10.62
CA ALA A 50 -3.90 14.65 -12.04
C ALA A 50 -5.07 13.96 -12.76
N GLY A 51 -5.08 14.02 -14.10
CA GLY A 51 -6.03 13.33 -14.98
C GLY A 51 -7.49 13.83 -14.97
N ASN A 52 -7.92 14.45 -13.89
CA ASN A 52 -9.31 14.84 -13.64
C ASN A 52 -9.61 16.29 -14.10
N THR A 53 -10.89 16.63 -14.24
CA THR A 53 -11.35 17.98 -14.61
C THR A 53 -11.74 18.77 -13.36
N LEU A 54 -10.95 19.79 -12.99
CA LEU A 54 -11.20 20.67 -11.85
C LEU A 54 -12.41 21.58 -12.08
N HIS A 55 -13.33 21.67 -11.11
CA HIS A 55 -14.45 22.63 -11.14
C HIS A 55 -14.26 23.80 -10.18
N ALA A 56 -14.10 23.51 -8.88
CA ALA A 56 -14.03 24.54 -7.85
C ALA A 56 -13.22 24.07 -6.63
N VAL A 57 -12.56 25.04 -5.99
CA VAL A 57 -11.87 24.86 -4.71
C VAL A 57 -12.41 25.86 -3.71
N THR A 58 -12.72 25.38 -2.50
CA THR A 58 -13.05 26.24 -1.36
C THR A 58 -12.15 25.91 -0.18
N VAL A 59 -11.78 26.93 0.58
CA VAL A 59 -11.08 26.81 1.86
C VAL A 59 -11.94 27.46 2.93
N ASN A 60 -12.30 26.70 3.97
CA ASN A 60 -13.22 27.11 5.04
C ASN A 60 -14.55 27.66 4.49
N GLY A 61 -15.06 27.06 3.40
CA GLY A 61 -16.31 27.45 2.73
C GLY A 61 -16.20 28.69 1.84
N ALA A 62 -15.10 29.43 1.87
CA ALA A 62 -14.85 30.55 0.95
C ALA A 62 -14.18 30.05 -0.33
N LYS A 63 -14.54 30.63 -1.49
CA LYS A 63 -13.84 30.36 -2.76
C LYS A 63 -12.34 30.66 -2.60
N ALA A 64 -11.51 29.75 -3.07
CA ALA A 64 -10.06 29.91 -3.16
C ALA A 64 -9.63 29.98 -4.62
N ASP A 65 -8.54 30.69 -4.89
CA ASP A 65 -7.90 30.64 -6.19
C ASP A 65 -7.12 29.32 -6.31
N ALA A 66 -7.15 28.72 -7.50
CA ALA A 66 -6.53 27.43 -7.74
C ALA A 66 -5.88 27.42 -9.13
N ALA A 67 -4.65 26.92 -9.19
CA ALA A 67 -3.92 26.73 -10.44
C ALA A 67 -3.29 25.34 -10.43
N ARG A 68 -3.44 24.61 -11.54
CA ARG A 68 -2.81 23.31 -11.73
C ARG A 68 -1.60 23.45 -12.64
N ASP A 69 -0.46 22.90 -12.22
CA ASP A 69 0.75 22.74 -13.02
C ASP A 69 1.18 21.28 -12.97
N GLY A 70 1.09 20.58 -14.11
CA GLY A 70 1.24 19.12 -14.15
C GLY A 70 0.27 18.41 -13.20
N ASP A 71 0.84 17.67 -12.25
CA ASP A 71 0.12 16.90 -11.23
C ASP A 71 -0.15 17.68 -9.95
N GLU A 72 0.22 18.95 -9.90
CA GLU A 72 0.22 19.76 -8.69
C GLU A 72 -0.86 20.85 -8.73
N LEU A 73 -1.76 20.84 -7.75
CA LEU A 73 -2.80 21.84 -7.57
C LEU A 73 -2.40 22.82 -6.47
N THR A 74 -1.96 24.01 -6.86
CA THR A 74 -1.69 25.11 -5.92
C THR A 74 -2.99 25.81 -5.54
N VAL A 75 -3.30 25.84 -4.25
CA VAL A 75 -4.49 26.48 -3.66
C VAL A 75 -4.08 27.72 -2.88
N THR A 76 -4.65 28.87 -3.22
CA THR A 76 -4.45 30.15 -2.53
C THR A 76 -5.76 30.55 -1.83
N PRO A 77 -5.85 30.39 -0.50
CA PRO A 77 -7.05 30.76 0.25
C PRO A 77 -7.26 32.28 0.26
N ARG A 78 -8.52 32.73 0.36
CA ARG A 78 -8.88 34.15 0.48
C ARG A 78 -8.22 34.86 1.67
N SER A 79 -7.99 34.12 2.75
CA SER A 79 -7.28 34.58 3.94
C SER A 79 -6.19 33.57 4.28
N PRO A 80 -4.96 34.02 4.61
CA PRO A 80 -3.89 33.12 5.02
C PRO A 80 -4.32 32.25 6.21
N ILE A 81 -3.84 31.00 6.22
CA ILE A 81 -4.07 30.06 7.33
C ILE A 81 -2.94 30.27 8.34
N ALA A 82 -3.28 30.54 9.59
CA ALA A 82 -2.29 30.70 10.66
C ALA A 82 -1.59 29.37 10.98
N ASP A 83 -0.42 29.43 11.61
CA ASP A 83 0.25 28.23 12.14
C ASP A 83 -0.61 27.54 13.21
N GLY A 84 -0.68 26.21 13.17
CA GLY A 84 -1.49 25.39 14.06
C GLY A 84 -3.01 25.48 13.85
N ALA A 85 -3.49 26.20 12.84
CA ALA A 85 -4.91 26.36 12.58
C ALA A 85 -5.50 25.15 11.83
N SER A 86 -6.67 24.71 12.27
CA SER A 86 -7.48 23.77 11.49
C SER A 86 -8.13 24.48 10.31
N PHE A 87 -8.19 23.80 9.17
CA PHE A 87 -8.88 24.27 7.97
C PHE A 87 -9.49 23.10 7.20
N THR A 88 -10.48 23.43 6.38
CA THR A 88 -11.15 22.48 5.49
C THR A 88 -10.99 22.93 4.06
N VAL A 89 -10.50 22.03 3.20
CA VAL A 89 -10.44 22.23 1.75
C VAL A 89 -11.51 21.36 1.12
N LYS A 90 -12.31 21.90 0.20
CA LYS A 90 -13.19 21.11 -0.64
C LYS A 90 -12.88 21.37 -2.10
N VAL A 91 -12.60 20.30 -2.82
CA VAL A 91 -12.36 20.29 -4.27
C VAL A 91 -13.51 19.53 -4.93
N THR A 92 -14.18 20.15 -5.89
CA THR A 92 -15.17 19.48 -6.76
C THR A 92 -14.59 19.33 -8.16
N TYR A 93 -14.81 18.18 -8.76
CA TYR A 93 -14.20 17.81 -10.04
C TYR A 93 -15.01 16.72 -10.74
N THR A 94 -14.83 16.57 -12.04
CA THR A 94 -15.23 15.35 -12.75
C THR A 94 -14.06 14.37 -12.68
N ALA A 95 -14.30 13.22 -12.06
CA ALA A 95 -13.39 12.09 -12.05
C ALA A 95 -13.41 11.40 -13.42
N ASP A 96 -12.24 11.07 -13.96
CA ASP A 96 -12.11 10.33 -15.22
C ASP A 96 -11.53 8.93 -14.97
N PRO A 97 -12.37 7.88 -14.91
CA PRO A 97 -11.92 6.51 -14.67
C PRO A 97 -11.23 5.85 -15.87
N THR A 98 -10.90 6.61 -16.92
CA THR A 98 -10.01 6.18 -18.01
C THR A 98 -8.55 6.55 -17.76
N GLN A 99 -8.28 7.36 -16.74
CA GLN A 99 -6.94 7.82 -16.40
C GLN A 99 -6.15 6.70 -15.72
N THR A 100 -5.25 6.09 -16.50
CA THR A 100 -4.21 5.18 -16.04
C THR A 100 -2.84 5.71 -16.44
N ARG A 101 -1.81 5.27 -15.74
CA ARG A 101 -0.42 5.52 -16.09
C ARG A 101 0.34 4.22 -16.15
N HIS A 102 1.34 4.19 -17.01
CA HIS A 102 2.19 3.03 -17.24
C HIS A 102 3.61 3.26 -16.70
N ARG A 103 4.26 2.20 -16.22
CA ARG A 103 5.64 2.16 -15.73
C ARG A 103 6.32 0.87 -16.15
N ASP A 104 7.63 0.94 -16.32
CA ASP A 104 8.45 -0.24 -16.64
C ASP A 104 8.94 -0.93 -15.34
N ASP A 105 8.06 -1.23 -14.39
CA ASP A 105 8.33 -2.03 -13.18
C ASP A 105 7.16 -2.96 -12.83
N ALA A 106 7.21 -3.69 -11.70
CA ALA A 106 6.20 -4.69 -11.38
C ALA A 106 4.76 -4.13 -11.31
N ILE A 107 4.64 -2.83 -11.00
CA ILE A 107 3.37 -2.10 -11.03
C ILE A 107 3.30 -1.39 -12.38
N GLU A 108 2.99 -2.17 -13.41
CA GLU A 108 2.97 -1.69 -14.79
C GLU A 108 1.91 -0.61 -14.97
N ASP A 109 0.64 -0.89 -14.65
CA ASP A 109 -0.47 0.04 -14.77
C ASP A 109 -1.00 0.46 -13.40
N TYR A 110 -1.16 1.76 -13.17
CA TYR A 110 -1.68 2.30 -11.91
C TYR A 110 -2.69 3.45 -12.13
N GLY A 111 -3.59 3.65 -11.16
CA GLY A 111 -4.74 4.55 -11.23
C GLY A 111 -6.08 3.81 -11.19
N TRP A 112 -6.98 4.14 -12.12
CA TRP A 112 -8.28 3.46 -12.27
C TRP A 112 -8.16 2.21 -13.12
N ILE A 113 -8.53 1.04 -12.60
CA ILE A 113 -8.50 -0.20 -13.37
C ILE A 113 -9.92 -0.63 -13.70
N PRO A 114 -10.31 -0.65 -14.99
CA PRO A 114 -11.64 -1.12 -15.39
C PRO A 114 -11.73 -2.66 -15.23
N THR A 115 -12.87 -3.14 -14.73
CA THR A 115 -13.26 -4.56 -14.78
C THR A 115 -14.36 -4.74 -15.84
N PRO A 116 -14.74 -5.98 -16.22
CA PRO A 116 -15.80 -6.18 -17.22
C PRO A 116 -17.13 -5.48 -16.92
N ASP A 117 -17.46 -5.28 -15.65
CA ASP A 117 -18.74 -4.74 -15.19
C ASP A 117 -18.61 -3.53 -14.24
N GLY A 118 -17.39 -3.08 -14.00
CA GLY A 118 -17.04 -2.24 -12.87
C GLY A 118 -15.68 -1.54 -12.96
N THR A 119 -15.13 -1.21 -11.79
CA THR A 119 -13.78 -0.67 -11.62
C THR A 119 -13.21 -1.07 -10.26
N VAL A 120 -11.89 -1.21 -10.20
CA VAL A 120 -11.10 -1.21 -8.96
C VAL A 120 -10.07 -0.08 -9.05
N VAL A 121 -9.43 0.27 -7.93
CA VAL A 121 -8.30 1.23 -7.94
C VAL A 121 -6.99 0.55 -7.62
N TYR A 122 -5.93 1.06 -8.24
CA TYR A 122 -4.56 0.58 -8.09
C TYR A 122 -3.61 1.77 -7.87
N PRO A 123 -3.58 2.37 -6.65
CA PRO A 123 -3.00 3.68 -6.46
C PRO A 123 -1.51 3.69 -6.10
N GLN A 124 -0.85 2.54 -5.93
CA GLN A 124 0.58 2.52 -5.65
C GLN A 124 1.41 2.76 -6.93
N PRO A 125 2.52 3.52 -6.89
CA PRO A 125 3.06 4.27 -5.75
C PRO A 125 2.34 5.61 -5.50
N ASN A 126 1.96 6.32 -6.55
CA ASN A 126 1.47 7.70 -6.49
C ASN A 126 0.30 7.92 -7.46
N GLY A 127 -0.55 6.89 -7.60
CA GLY A 127 -1.75 6.89 -8.42
C GLY A 127 -2.97 7.50 -7.76
N SER A 128 -2.93 7.76 -6.45
CA SER A 128 -4.10 8.30 -5.75
C SER A 128 -4.51 9.67 -6.30
N ARG A 129 -3.55 10.46 -6.80
CA ARG A 129 -3.78 11.74 -7.50
C ARG A 129 -4.68 11.64 -8.74
N LEU A 130 -4.76 10.45 -9.37
CA LEU A 130 -5.65 10.18 -10.51
C LEU A 130 -7.08 9.92 -10.07
N ILE A 131 -7.30 9.64 -8.77
CA ILE A 131 -8.58 9.24 -8.19
C ILE A 131 -9.18 10.41 -7.41
N PHE A 132 -8.37 11.08 -6.58
CA PHE A 132 -8.78 12.22 -5.78
C PHE A 132 -7.63 13.19 -5.47
N PRO A 133 -7.89 14.50 -5.32
CA PRO A 133 -6.88 15.46 -4.89
C PRO A 133 -6.45 15.19 -3.45
N GLY A 134 -5.15 15.10 -3.19
CA GLY A 134 -4.65 14.61 -1.91
C GLY A 134 -3.24 15.05 -1.55
N ASN A 135 -2.70 14.41 -0.51
CA ASN A 135 -1.29 14.50 -0.14
C ASN A 135 -0.67 13.13 -0.42
N ASP A 136 -0.24 12.93 -1.65
CA ASP A 136 0.02 11.62 -2.24
C ASP A 136 1.44 11.13 -1.94
N HIS A 137 1.70 10.91 -0.66
CA HIS A 137 3.00 10.49 -0.17
C HIS A 137 2.84 9.42 0.92
N PRO A 138 3.65 8.34 0.90
CA PRO A 138 3.40 7.16 1.73
C PRO A 138 3.52 7.44 3.24
N GLY A 139 4.29 8.47 3.62
CA GLY A 139 4.39 8.91 5.02
C GLY A 139 3.18 9.71 5.53
N GLN A 140 2.27 10.10 4.65
CA GLN A 140 1.08 10.91 4.98
C GLN A 140 -0.12 9.98 5.10
N ARG A 141 -0.72 9.96 6.30
CA ARG A 141 -1.81 9.05 6.63
C ARG A 141 -2.98 9.83 7.20
N ALA A 142 -4.18 9.43 6.83
CA ALA A 142 -5.38 9.93 7.47
C ALA A 142 -6.50 8.91 7.38
N PRO A 143 -7.47 8.91 8.32
CA PRO A 143 -8.72 8.20 8.15
C PRO A 143 -9.48 8.72 6.93
N ILE A 144 -10.29 7.86 6.30
CA ILE A 144 -11.06 8.19 5.08
C ILE A 144 -12.50 7.74 5.24
N THR A 145 -13.45 8.64 4.96
CA THR A 145 -14.84 8.27 4.70
C THR A 145 -15.09 8.25 3.20
N PHE A 146 -15.57 7.12 2.69
CA PHE A 146 -16.00 6.98 1.30
C PHE A 146 -17.52 7.07 1.22
N ARG A 147 -18.03 7.80 0.24
CA ARG A 147 -19.45 7.88 -0.11
C ARG A 147 -19.59 7.65 -1.60
N ILE A 148 -19.92 6.43 -1.95
CA ILE A 148 -19.92 5.95 -3.33
C ILE A 148 -21.37 5.76 -3.74
N THR A 149 -21.82 6.56 -4.70
CA THR A 149 -23.15 6.42 -5.30
C THR A 149 -23.02 5.62 -6.59
N THR A 150 -23.83 4.58 -6.75
CA THR A 150 -23.79 3.65 -7.90
C THR A 150 -25.20 3.40 -8.43
N PRO A 151 -25.35 2.84 -9.65
CA PRO A 151 -26.58 2.16 -10.05
C PRO A 151 -27.03 1.11 -9.02
N GLY A 152 -28.34 0.87 -8.93
CA GLY A 152 -28.95 0.00 -7.91
C GLY A 152 -28.59 -1.48 -8.02
N ASP A 153 -28.09 -1.92 -9.18
CA ASP A 153 -27.61 -3.27 -9.49
C ASP A 153 -26.08 -3.40 -9.38
N ARG A 154 -25.42 -2.47 -8.67
CA ARG A 154 -23.98 -2.51 -8.38
C ARG A 154 -23.71 -2.46 -6.88
N THR A 155 -22.65 -3.15 -6.49
CA THR A 155 -22.08 -3.14 -5.14
C THR A 155 -20.84 -2.25 -5.16
N ALA A 156 -20.75 -1.32 -4.21
CA ALA A 156 -19.51 -0.60 -3.94
C ALA A 156 -18.87 -1.10 -2.64
N VAL A 157 -17.56 -1.24 -2.65
CA VAL A 157 -16.73 -1.54 -1.48
C VAL A 157 -15.57 -0.56 -1.40
N ALA A 158 -15.06 -0.35 -0.19
CA ALA A 158 -13.84 0.41 0.06
C ALA A 158 -13.14 -0.13 1.32
N ASN A 159 -11.96 0.42 1.64
CA ASN A 159 -11.28 0.11 2.89
C ASN A 159 -12.21 0.35 4.10
N GLY A 160 -11.98 -0.40 5.19
CA GLY A 160 -12.68 -0.19 6.44
C GLY A 160 -14.12 -0.74 6.46
N ARG A 161 -14.93 -0.22 7.37
CA ARG A 161 -16.23 -0.77 7.72
C ARG A 161 -17.36 -0.14 6.92
N LEU A 162 -18.31 -0.95 6.45
CA LEU A 162 -19.58 -0.45 5.91
C LEU A 162 -20.38 0.22 7.04
N VAL A 163 -20.65 1.52 6.89
CA VAL A 163 -21.43 2.31 7.84
C VAL A 163 -22.91 2.34 7.45
N SER A 164 -23.20 2.52 6.16
CA SER A 164 -24.59 2.56 5.68
C SER A 164 -24.70 2.25 4.20
N ARG A 165 -25.85 1.70 3.81
CA ARG A 165 -26.31 1.55 2.42
C ARG A 165 -27.69 2.19 2.31
N THR A 166 -27.81 3.24 1.51
CA THR A 166 -29.05 4.03 1.42
C THR A 166 -29.50 4.18 -0.02
N ARG A 167 -30.81 4.00 -0.30
CA ARG A 167 -31.37 4.28 -1.63
C ARG A 167 -31.47 5.79 -1.85
N VAL A 168 -31.06 6.24 -3.02
CA VAL A 168 -31.18 7.65 -3.45
C VAL A 168 -32.00 7.72 -4.75
N PRO A 169 -32.50 8.91 -5.16
CA PRO A 169 -33.32 9.04 -6.37
C PRO A 169 -32.66 8.45 -7.63
N GLY A 170 -33.47 7.95 -8.56
CA GLY A 170 -33.00 7.41 -9.85
C GLY A 170 -32.56 5.94 -9.81
N ASP A 171 -33.11 5.13 -8.90
CA ASP A 171 -32.73 3.73 -8.69
C ASP A 171 -31.23 3.54 -8.42
N ARG A 172 -30.69 4.39 -7.55
CA ARG A 172 -29.28 4.40 -7.16
C ARG A 172 -29.10 4.04 -5.69
N LEU A 173 -27.92 3.56 -5.36
CA LEU A 173 -27.52 3.25 -3.99
C LEU A 173 -26.31 4.11 -3.61
N ARG A 174 -26.33 4.65 -2.40
CA ARG A 174 -25.16 5.26 -1.77
C ARG A 174 -24.62 4.34 -0.69
N TRP A 175 -23.37 3.94 -0.87
CA TRP A 175 -22.58 3.15 0.06
C TRP A 175 -21.66 4.08 0.84
N THR A 176 -21.68 3.99 2.16
CA THR A 176 -20.77 4.76 3.03
C THR A 176 -19.85 3.82 3.78
N TYR A 177 -18.55 3.94 3.57
CA TYR A 177 -17.52 3.22 4.29
C TYR A 177 -16.70 4.18 5.14
N ASP A 178 -16.20 3.70 6.27
CA ASP A 178 -15.26 4.43 7.11
C ASP A 178 -14.01 3.59 7.37
N SER A 179 -12.87 4.08 6.90
CA SER A 179 -11.56 3.60 7.34
C SER A 179 -11.22 4.31 8.65
N GLU A 180 -11.57 3.66 9.76
CA GLU A 180 -11.42 4.17 11.12
C GLU A 180 -9.94 4.36 11.51
N GLN A 181 -9.07 3.51 10.95
CA GLN A 181 -7.62 3.55 11.14
C GLN A 181 -6.95 4.30 9.98
N PRO A 182 -6.03 5.26 10.24
CA PRO A 182 -5.36 6.02 9.19
C PRO A 182 -4.60 5.13 8.20
N LEU A 183 -4.76 5.39 6.91
CA LEU A 183 -4.00 4.74 5.83
C LEU A 183 -3.29 5.79 4.97
N SER A 184 -2.23 5.36 4.30
CA SER A 184 -1.57 6.15 3.26
C SER A 184 -2.40 6.13 1.97
N THR A 185 -2.35 7.20 1.18
CA THR A 185 -3.17 7.32 -0.04
C THR A 185 -2.91 6.24 -1.08
N GLN A 186 -1.69 5.73 -1.13
CA GLN A 186 -1.27 4.61 -1.99
C GLN A 186 -1.93 3.27 -1.64
N LEU A 187 -2.50 3.15 -0.41
CA LEU A 187 -3.17 1.94 0.10
C LEU A 187 -4.70 2.01 0.00
N VAL A 188 -5.23 3.05 -0.63
CA VAL A 188 -6.66 3.22 -0.81
C VAL A 188 -7.20 2.14 -1.74
N GLN A 189 -8.28 1.49 -1.32
CA GLN A 189 -9.10 0.61 -2.14
C GLN A 189 -10.52 1.13 -2.21
N LEU A 190 -11.04 1.08 -3.43
CA LEU A 190 -12.41 1.34 -3.81
C LEU A 190 -12.70 0.47 -5.03
N ALA A 191 -13.78 -0.29 -4.97
CA ALA A 191 -14.25 -1.06 -6.10
C ALA A 191 -15.76 -0.93 -6.27
N VAL A 192 -16.21 -0.92 -7.52
CA VAL A 192 -17.62 -0.94 -7.91
C VAL A 192 -17.81 -2.03 -8.95
N GLY A 193 -18.79 -2.90 -8.80
CA GLY A 193 -19.03 -4.04 -9.70
C GLY A 193 -20.21 -4.89 -9.24
N LYS A 194 -20.43 -6.03 -9.87
CA LYS A 194 -21.33 -7.09 -9.38
C LYS A 194 -20.53 -8.04 -8.51
N PHE A 195 -20.56 -7.77 -7.21
CA PHE A 195 -19.81 -8.53 -6.22
C PHE A 195 -20.74 -9.28 -5.28
N GLU A 196 -20.34 -10.51 -4.98
CA GLU A 196 -20.74 -11.24 -3.78
C GLU A 196 -19.79 -10.88 -2.63
N LEU A 197 -20.35 -10.69 -1.43
CA LEU A 197 -19.57 -10.48 -0.21
C LEU A 197 -19.54 -11.80 0.56
N VAL A 198 -18.37 -12.42 0.64
CA VAL A 198 -18.19 -13.68 1.36
C VAL A 198 -17.61 -13.35 2.74
N GLU A 199 -18.43 -13.50 3.77
CA GLU A 199 -18.04 -13.21 5.15
C GLU A 199 -17.57 -14.48 5.87
N SER A 200 -16.49 -14.35 6.64
CA SER A 200 -15.97 -15.41 7.52
C SER A 200 -15.26 -14.80 8.73
N GLU A 201 -14.66 -15.63 9.58
CA GLU A 201 -13.93 -15.18 10.76
C GLU A 201 -12.49 -15.73 10.75
N GLY A 202 -11.55 -14.86 11.09
CA GLY A 202 -10.15 -15.20 11.35
C GLY A 202 -9.88 -15.49 12.83
N PRO A 203 -8.61 -15.59 13.21
CA PRO A 203 -8.19 -15.76 14.61
C PRO A 203 -8.86 -14.74 15.54
N GLY A 204 -9.34 -15.19 16.70
CA GLY A 204 -9.97 -14.34 17.70
C GLY A 204 -11.31 -13.71 17.29
N GLY A 205 -11.96 -14.21 16.23
CA GLY A 205 -13.22 -13.66 15.71
C GLY A 205 -13.02 -12.42 14.85
N LEU A 206 -11.81 -12.22 14.30
CA LEU A 206 -11.51 -11.12 13.37
C LEU A 206 -12.46 -11.20 12.15
N PRO A 207 -13.30 -10.20 11.87
CA PRO A 207 -14.19 -10.23 10.72
C PRO A 207 -13.40 -10.23 9.40
N LEU A 208 -13.67 -11.23 8.56
CA LEU A 208 -13.15 -11.33 7.20
C LEU A 208 -14.25 -11.06 6.20
N ARG A 209 -13.96 -10.26 5.17
CA ARG A 209 -14.89 -9.94 4.08
C ARG A 209 -14.18 -9.97 2.74
N ASP A 210 -14.30 -11.09 2.05
CA ASP A 210 -13.88 -11.16 0.67
C ASP A 210 -14.92 -10.50 -0.23
N VAL A 211 -14.43 -9.82 -1.27
CA VAL A 211 -15.24 -9.17 -2.28
C VAL A 211 -14.94 -9.86 -3.61
N VAL A 212 -15.93 -10.52 -4.17
CA VAL A 212 -15.70 -11.47 -5.26
C VAL A 212 -16.68 -11.22 -6.40
N PRO A 213 -16.21 -11.08 -7.65
CA PRO A 213 -17.09 -11.16 -8.82
C PRO A 213 -17.91 -12.45 -8.79
N GLU A 214 -19.20 -12.38 -9.11
CA GLU A 214 -20.13 -13.53 -9.02
C GLU A 214 -19.59 -14.79 -9.73
N SER A 215 -18.96 -14.62 -10.89
CA SER A 215 -18.37 -15.72 -11.68
C SER A 215 -17.13 -16.37 -11.05
N LEU A 216 -16.50 -15.71 -10.06
CA LEU A 216 -15.25 -16.14 -9.42
C LEU A 216 -15.45 -16.62 -7.97
N VAL A 217 -16.68 -16.65 -7.46
CA VAL A 217 -17.01 -17.12 -6.10
C VAL A 217 -16.50 -18.53 -5.87
N GLU A 218 -17.00 -19.51 -6.63
CA GLU A 218 -16.57 -20.92 -6.55
C GLU A 218 -15.14 -21.14 -7.04
N PRO A 219 -14.70 -20.63 -8.22
CA PRO A 219 -13.36 -20.91 -8.73
C PRO A 219 -12.21 -20.49 -7.82
N THR A 220 -12.40 -19.44 -7.01
CA THR A 220 -11.35 -18.93 -6.11
C THR A 220 -11.58 -19.30 -4.64
N ALA A 221 -12.68 -20.01 -4.32
CA ALA A 221 -13.06 -20.32 -2.94
C ALA A 221 -12.00 -21.12 -2.18
N ALA A 222 -11.37 -22.09 -2.84
CA ALA A 222 -10.41 -23.00 -2.21
C ALA A 222 -9.19 -22.26 -1.62
N TYR A 223 -8.70 -21.23 -2.30
CA TYR A 223 -7.53 -20.47 -1.84
C TYR A 223 -7.93 -19.34 -0.91
N ARG A 224 -9.02 -18.61 -1.18
CA ARG A 224 -9.53 -17.59 -0.26
C ARG A 224 -9.83 -18.15 1.14
N ALA A 225 -10.32 -19.39 1.21
CA ALA A 225 -10.60 -20.09 2.47
C ALA A 225 -9.35 -20.34 3.34
N LEU A 226 -8.13 -20.17 2.81
CA LEU A 226 -6.88 -20.30 3.56
C LEU A 226 -6.51 -19.03 4.34
N THR A 227 -7.17 -17.90 4.09
CA THR A 227 -6.88 -16.60 4.73
C THR A 227 -6.82 -16.66 6.27
N PRO A 228 -7.72 -17.36 6.99
CA PRO A 228 -7.62 -17.51 8.45
C PRO A 228 -6.34 -18.20 8.93
N ASP A 229 -5.86 -19.20 8.19
CA ASP A 229 -4.65 -19.94 8.54
C ASP A 229 -3.39 -19.10 8.26
N HIS A 230 -3.38 -18.34 7.16
CA HIS A 230 -2.31 -17.37 6.86
C HIS A 230 -2.22 -16.29 7.94
N LEU A 231 -3.37 -15.74 8.37
CA LEU A 231 -3.46 -14.78 9.48
C LEU A 231 -2.86 -15.36 10.76
N LYS A 232 -3.28 -16.57 11.14
CA LYS A 232 -2.77 -17.24 12.34
C LYS A 232 -1.25 -17.42 12.27
N TRP A 233 -0.74 -17.87 11.13
CA TRP A 233 0.69 -18.13 10.94
C TRP A 233 1.53 -16.84 11.06
N LEU A 234 1.04 -15.71 10.53
CA LEU A 234 1.68 -14.40 10.67
C LEU A 234 1.55 -13.86 12.09
N GLU A 235 0.40 -14.02 12.77
CA GLU A 235 0.22 -13.58 14.17
C GLU A 235 1.16 -14.29 15.16
N GLU A 236 1.40 -15.59 14.95
CA GLU A 236 2.38 -16.38 15.69
C GLU A 236 3.82 -15.85 15.54
N ARG A 237 4.11 -15.07 14.49
CA ARG A 237 5.45 -14.52 14.21
C ARG A 237 5.57 -13.05 14.56
N LEU A 238 4.60 -12.25 14.16
CA LEU A 238 4.61 -10.79 14.21
C LEU A 238 3.86 -10.23 15.41
N GLY A 239 2.95 -11.00 16.00
CA GLY A 239 1.99 -10.53 16.98
C GLY A 239 0.63 -10.22 16.34
N PRO A 240 -0.34 -9.72 17.14
CA PRO A 240 -1.73 -9.57 16.71
C PRO A 240 -1.89 -8.79 15.40
N TYR A 241 -2.88 -9.16 14.61
CA TYR A 241 -3.26 -8.41 13.40
C TYR A 241 -3.59 -6.94 13.75
N PRO A 242 -3.03 -5.95 13.02
CA PRO A 242 -3.06 -4.55 13.46
C PRO A 242 -4.38 -3.82 13.16
N PHE A 243 -5.30 -4.42 12.40
CA PHE A 243 -6.57 -3.80 11.99
C PHE A 243 -7.80 -4.56 12.49
N HIS A 244 -8.97 -3.94 12.39
CA HIS A 244 -10.23 -4.51 12.89
C HIS A 244 -10.94 -5.45 11.92
N ARG A 245 -10.41 -5.63 10.69
CA ARG A 245 -10.96 -6.49 9.65
C ARG A 245 -9.93 -6.71 8.55
N TYR A 246 -10.10 -7.79 7.80
CA TYR A 246 -9.33 -8.07 6.59
C TYR A 246 -10.23 -8.68 5.51
N GLY A 247 -9.71 -8.86 4.31
CA GLY A 247 -10.38 -9.58 3.24
C GLY A 247 -9.63 -9.44 1.93
N ILE A 248 -10.00 -10.27 0.97
CA ILE A 248 -9.45 -10.23 -0.39
C ILE A 248 -10.49 -9.65 -1.35
N LEU A 249 -10.10 -8.65 -2.14
CA LEU A 249 -10.82 -8.25 -3.33
C LEU A 249 -10.28 -9.05 -4.52
N VAL A 250 -11.09 -9.95 -5.06
CA VAL A 250 -10.72 -10.71 -6.26
C VAL A 250 -10.86 -9.79 -7.48
N GLY A 251 -9.73 -9.41 -8.07
CA GLY A 251 -9.68 -8.61 -9.28
C GLY A 251 -9.94 -9.45 -10.53
N ASP A 252 -11.09 -9.27 -11.17
CA ASP A 252 -11.32 -9.75 -12.55
C ASP A 252 -10.59 -8.84 -13.55
N THR A 253 -9.26 -8.87 -13.47
CA THR A 253 -8.31 -8.00 -14.16
C THR A 253 -7.10 -8.80 -14.61
N ASP A 254 -6.36 -8.28 -15.58
CA ASP A 254 -5.09 -8.85 -16.05
C ASP A 254 -3.86 -8.17 -15.41
N LEU A 255 -4.03 -7.58 -14.22
CA LEU A 255 -2.93 -6.99 -13.45
C LEU A 255 -1.85 -8.05 -13.18
N GLY A 256 -0.59 -7.67 -13.38
CA GLY A 256 0.55 -8.58 -13.25
C GLY A 256 0.92 -8.94 -11.81
N VAL A 257 0.52 -8.12 -10.83
CA VAL A 257 0.78 -8.34 -9.40
C VAL A 257 -0.43 -7.93 -8.56
N ALA A 258 -0.51 -8.49 -7.35
CA ALA A 258 -1.46 -8.08 -6.32
C ALA A 258 -1.02 -6.78 -5.63
N LEU A 259 -1.94 -6.18 -4.87
CA LEU A 259 -1.67 -4.96 -4.11
C LEU A 259 -2.28 -5.03 -2.71
N GLU A 260 -1.49 -4.59 -1.75
CA GLU A 260 -1.70 -4.79 -0.31
C GLU A 260 -2.75 -3.86 0.30
N THR A 261 -3.68 -3.32 -0.49
CA THR A 261 -4.52 -2.21 -0.06
C THR A 261 -5.19 -2.46 1.30
N GLN A 262 -5.00 -1.52 2.24
CA GLN A 262 -5.24 -1.75 3.66
C GLN A 262 -6.62 -2.32 3.96
N THR A 263 -6.67 -3.41 4.74
CA THR A 263 -7.88 -4.16 5.13
C THR A 263 -8.66 -4.86 4.00
N LEU A 264 -8.25 -4.71 2.73
CA LEU A 264 -8.91 -5.31 1.58
C LEU A 264 -7.91 -5.46 0.42
N SER A 265 -7.03 -6.47 0.47
CA SER A 265 -5.97 -6.64 -0.53
C SER A 265 -6.56 -7.02 -1.89
N LEU A 266 -6.13 -6.35 -2.95
CA LEU A 266 -6.53 -6.66 -4.32
C LEU A 266 -5.66 -7.80 -4.85
N VAL A 267 -6.28 -8.94 -5.16
CA VAL A 267 -5.59 -10.11 -5.70
C VAL A 267 -6.14 -10.40 -7.09
N PRO A 268 -5.31 -10.34 -8.16
CA PRO A 268 -5.72 -10.69 -9.51
C PRO A 268 -6.23 -12.14 -9.56
N LYS A 269 -7.28 -12.40 -10.35
CA LYS A 269 -7.84 -13.75 -10.48
C LYS A 269 -6.79 -14.80 -10.88
N ALA A 270 -5.78 -14.43 -11.66
CA ALA A 270 -4.73 -15.35 -12.12
C ALA A 270 -4.01 -16.01 -10.94
N ASP A 271 -3.74 -15.25 -9.88
CA ASP A 271 -3.08 -15.75 -8.67
C ASP A 271 -3.95 -16.75 -7.92
N LEU A 272 -5.27 -16.58 -7.96
CA LEU A 272 -6.24 -17.43 -7.27
C LEU A 272 -6.74 -18.61 -8.13
N LEU A 273 -6.34 -18.67 -9.39
CA LEU A 273 -6.67 -19.76 -10.32
C LEU A 273 -5.44 -20.60 -10.69
N GLY A 274 -4.26 -20.19 -10.20
CA GLY A 274 -2.99 -20.87 -10.43
C GLY A 274 -2.73 -22.06 -9.49
N SER A 275 -1.45 -22.34 -9.29
CA SER A 275 -1.02 -23.39 -8.36
C SER A 275 -1.30 -22.96 -6.91
N LYS A 276 -1.53 -23.93 -6.02
CA LYS A 276 -1.73 -23.66 -4.59
C LYS A 276 -0.51 -22.93 -3.99
N VAL A 277 0.70 -23.34 -4.35
CA VAL A 277 1.95 -22.75 -3.83
C VAL A 277 2.07 -21.28 -4.23
N ASP A 278 1.78 -20.94 -5.49
CA ASP A 278 1.83 -19.55 -5.96
C ASP A 278 0.73 -18.69 -5.34
N ALA A 279 -0.49 -19.23 -5.23
CA ALA A 279 -1.62 -18.56 -4.60
C ALA A 279 -1.32 -18.23 -3.13
N GLU A 280 -0.86 -19.20 -2.35
CA GLU A 280 -0.49 -18.99 -0.95
C GLU A 280 0.69 -18.03 -0.80
N ARG A 281 1.71 -18.12 -1.67
CA ARG A 281 2.85 -17.19 -1.65
C ARG A 281 2.36 -15.75 -1.80
N ASN A 282 1.55 -15.47 -2.83
CA ASN A 282 1.07 -14.12 -3.09
C ASN A 282 0.10 -13.66 -1.97
N MET A 283 -0.82 -14.52 -1.51
CA MET A 283 -1.72 -14.18 -0.40
C MET A 283 -0.97 -13.86 0.91
N VAL A 284 0.08 -14.61 1.23
CA VAL A 284 0.90 -14.35 2.43
C VAL A 284 1.75 -13.09 2.26
N HIS A 285 2.25 -12.79 1.06
CA HIS A 285 2.93 -11.53 0.74
C HIS A 285 2.01 -10.33 1.01
N GLU A 286 0.82 -10.33 0.41
CA GLU A 286 -0.17 -9.26 0.59
C GLU A 286 -0.65 -9.11 2.04
N LEU A 287 -0.76 -10.22 2.76
CA LEU A 287 -1.17 -10.19 4.15
C LEU A 287 -0.05 -9.71 5.08
N ALA A 288 1.21 -10.05 4.81
CA ALA A 288 2.36 -9.57 5.56
C ALA A 288 2.45 -8.03 5.51
N HIS A 289 2.09 -7.44 4.38
CA HIS A 289 2.06 -5.99 4.23
C HIS A 289 1.13 -5.27 5.22
N GLN A 290 0.09 -5.95 5.73
CA GLN A 290 -0.78 -5.38 6.75
C GLN A 290 0.00 -4.98 8.02
N TRP A 291 1.10 -5.67 8.33
CA TRP A 291 2.06 -5.22 9.35
C TRP A 291 3.11 -4.26 8.78
N PHE A 292 3.68 -4.59 7.61
CA PHE A 292 4.80 -3.88 6.97
C PHE A 292 4.37 -3.12 5.72
N GLY A 293 4.27 -1.79 5.80
CA GLY A 293 3.78 -0.95 4.70
C GLY A 293 2.46 -0.26 5.03
N ASP A 294 1.57 -0.98 5.72
CA ASP A 294 0.25 -0.45 6.10
C ASP A 294 0.21 0.04 7.54
N SER A 295 0.33 -0.88 8.50
CA SER A 295 0.34 -0.53 9.92
C SER A 295 1.57 0.29 10.27
N VAL A 296 2.76 -0.21 9.89
CA VAL A 296 3.99 0.56 9.88
C VAL A 296 4.21 1.11 8.48
N ALA A 297 3.76 2.35 8.26
CA ALA A 297 3.84 2.98 6.95
C ALA A 297 5.26 3.41 6.61
N LEU A 298 5.55 3.49 5.31
CA LEU A 298 6.84 3.99 4.83
C LEU A 298 6.98 5.47 5.15
N LYS A 299 8.10 5.86 5.76
CA LYS A 299 8.43 7.28 5.94
C LYS A 299 8.66 7.98 4.61
N SER A 300 9.25 7.29 3.64
CA SER A 300 9.53 7.78 2.30
C SER A 300 9.68 6.60 1.33
N TRP A 301 9.60 6.85 0.03
CA TRP A 301 9.78 5.81 -0.99
C TRP A 301 11.17 5.16 -1.01
N SER A 302 12.21 5.82 -0.52
CA SER A 302 13.52 5.17 -0.35
C SER A 302 13.53 4.10 0.75
N ASP A 303 12.52 4.09 1.63
CA ASP A 303 12.35 3.08 2.67
C ASP A 303 11.50 1.88 2.21
N LEU A 304 11.14 1.78 0.91
CA LEU A 304 10.27 0.72 0.37
C LEU A 304 10.74 -0.71 0.70
N TRP A 305 12.06 -0.92 0.84
CA TRP A 305 12.63 -2.20 1.23
C TRP A 305 12.08 -2.74 2.56
N VAL A 306 11.63 -1.87 3.47
CA VAL A 306 11.00 -2.25 4.75
C VAL A 306 9.58 -2.81 4.57
N SER A 307 8.90 -2.46 3.48
CA SER A 307 7.62 -3.06 3.13
C SER A 307 7.88 -4.35 2.35
N GLU A 308 8.51 -4.20 1.19
CA GLU A 308 8.63 -5.28 0.20
C GLU A 308 9.63 -6.36 0.59
N GLY A 309 10.72 -6.00 1.26
CA GLY A 309 11.69 -6.97 1.76
C GLY A 309 11.08 -7.86 2.84
N HIS A 310 10.26 -7.28 3.72
CA HIS A 310 9.57 -8.01 4.79
C HIS A 310 8.48 -8.92 4.23
N ALA A 311 7.61 -8.42 3.37
CA ALA A 311 6.59 -9.24 2.72
C ALA A 311 7.23 -10.39 1.92
N ARG A 312 8.28 -10.09 1.14
CA ARG A 312 9.07 -11.10 0.40
C ARG A 312 9.76 -12.10 1.33
N PHE A 313 10.20 -11.69 2.51
CA PHE A 313 10.82 -12.59 3.49
C PHE A 313 9.81 -13.58 4.05
N TYR A 314 8.64 -13.10 4.49
CA TYR A 314 7.61 -13.96 5.09
C TYR A 314 6.91 -14.86 4.07
N GLU A 315 6.70 -14.41 2.83
CA GLU A 315 6.17 -15.30 1.79
C GLU A 315 7.12 -16.49 1.55
N ARG A 316 8.45 -16.28 1.55
CA ARG A 316 9.44 -17.31 1.22
C ARG A 316 9.53 -18.30 2.36
N LEU A 317 9.55 -17.78 3.59
CA LEU A 317 9.52 -18.59 4.81
C LEU A 317 8.24 -19.44 4.89
N TYR A 318 7.08 -18.89 4.51
CA TYR A 318 5.84 -19.67 4.44
C TYR A 318 5.91 -20.72 3.33
N SER A 319 6.30 -20.31 2.13
CA SER A 319 6.31 -21.15 0.92
C SER A 319 7.18 -22.39 1.09
N GLU A 320 8.38 -22.27 1.68
CA GLU A 320 9.27 -23.41 1.97
C GLU A 320 8.57 -24.49 2.81
N ALA A 321 7.81 -24.09 3.83
CA ALA A 321 7.07 -25.02 4.69
C ALA A 321 5.82 -25.63 4.00
N HIS A 322 5.41 -25.12 2.85
CA HIS A 322 4.18 -25.48 2.15
C HIS A 322 4.42 -25.98 0.71
N GLY A 323 5.63 -26.50 0.45
CA GLY A 323 5.97 -27.19 -0.81
C GLY A 323 6.56 -26.29 -1.90
N GLY A 324 6.92 -25.05 -1.56
CA GLY A 324 7.71 -24.17 -2.40
C GLY A 324 9.21 -24.45 -2.34
N ASP A 325 9.98 -23.62 -3.04
CA ASP A 325 11.43 -23.71 -3.11
C ASP A 325 12.09 -23.46 -1.75
N SER A 326 13.31 -23.99 -1.58
CA SER A 326 14.11 -23.72 -0.38
C SER A 326 14.40 -22.23 -0.23
N PHE A 327 14.16 -21.71 0.97
CA PHE A 327 14.37 -20.31 1.28
C PHE A 327 15.86 -19.95 1.22
N GLU A 328 16.74 -20.79 1.76
CA GLU A 328 18.19 -20.62 1.66
C GLU A 328 18.65 -20.60 0.19
N ALA A 329 18.15 -21.52 -0.64
CA ALA A 329 18.51 -21.57 -2.06
C ALA A 329 18.09 -20.28 -2.79
N ALA A 330 16.88 -19.77 -2.52
CA ALA A 330 16.42 -18.50 -3.08
C ALA A 330 17.30 -17.32 -2.64
N MET A 331 17.71 -17.28 -1.37
CA MET A 331 18.62 -16.24 -0.85
C MET A 331 20.02 -16.35 -1.44
N LYS A 332 20.52 -17.57 -1.69
CA LYS A 332 21.78 -17.79 -2.39
C LYS A 332 21.73 -17.26 -3.83
N THR A 333 20.64 -17.52 -4.54
CA THR A 333 20.42 -16.96 -5.88
C THR A 333 20.33 -15.44 -5.86
N ALA A 334 19.61 -14.86 -4.89
CA ALA A 334 19.54 -13.41 -4.72
C ALA A 334 20.92 -12.81 -4.42
N TYR A 335 21.71 -13.46 -3.56
CA TYR A 335 23.07 -13.03 -3.22
C TYR A 335 23.98 -13.00 -4.45
N ALA A 336 23.97 -14.06 -5.27
CA ALA A 336 24.78 -14.12 -6.48
C ALA A 336 24.51 -12.92 -7.42
N ALA A 337 23.24 -12.55 -7.62
CA ALA A 337 22.85 -11.43 -8.49
C ALA A 337 22.92 -10.04 -7.81
N HIS A 338 23.19 -9.98 -6.50
CA HIS A 338 22.91 -8.78 -5.71
C HIS A 338 23.77 -7.56 -6.10
N ASP A 339 25.03 -7.77 -6.48
CA ASP A 339 25.90 -6.68 -6.96
C ASP A 339 25.45 -6.13 -8.32
N GLN A 340 24.94 -6.99 -9.21
CA GLN A 340 24.35 -6.55 -10.47
C GLN A 340 23.11 -5.68 -10.21
N TRP A 341 22.21 -6.12 -9.30
CA TRP A 341 21.03 -5.33 -8.95
C TRP A 341 21.39 -3.99 -8.28
N ARG A 342 22.46 -3.93 -7.47
CA ARG A 342 22.95 -2.66 -6.89
C ARG A 342 23.41 -1.69 -7.97
N LYS A 343 24.08 -2.19 -9.02
CA LYS A 343 24.49 -1.38 -10.17
C LYS A 343 23.28 -0.86 -10.94
N ASP A 344 22.29 -1.72 -11.20
CA ASP A 344 21.18 -1.39 -12.08
C ASP A 344 20.13 -0.50 -11.38
N PHE A 345 19.84 -0.76 -10.10
CA PHE A 345 18.67 -0.20 -9.39
C PHE A 345 19.00 0.51 -8.07
N GLY A 346 20.28 0.64 -7.73
CA GLY A 346 20.76 1.19 -6.46
C GLY A 346 20.64 0.20 -5.29
N ALA A 347 21.14 0.59 -4.12
CA ALA A 347 21.06 -0.24 -2.90
C ALA A 347 19.62 -0.28 -2.34
N PRO A 348 19.24 -1.27 -1.50
CA PRO A 348 17.87 -1.40 -0.97
C PRO A 348 17.25 -0.10 -0.44
N ALA A 349 18.01 0.65 0.37
CA ALA A 349 17.57 1.91 0.98
C ALA A 349 18.03 3.17 0.21
N GLU A 350 18.66 3.01 -0.94
CA GLU A 350 19.18 4.10 -1.80
C GLU A 350 18.89 3.82 -3.28
N PRO A 351 17.61 3.89 -3.71
CA PRO A 351 17.25 3.78 -5.13
C PRO A 351 17.88 4.89 -5.97
N THR A 352 18.40 4.49 -7.13
CA THR A 352 19.05 5.38 -8.10
C THR A 352 18.20 5.63 -9.35
N GLU A 353 17.04 4.98 -9.47
CA GLU A 353 16.13 5.11 -10.60
C GLU A 353 14.68 5.37 -10.14
N PRO A 354 13.81 5.97 -10.97
CA PRO A 354 12.42 6.28 -10.61
C PRO A 354 11.52 5.05 -10.47
N ASN A 355 11.94 3.91 -11.03
CA ASN A 355 11.20 2.64 -11.04
C ASN A 355 11.58 1.80 -9.81
N LEU A 356 10.69 1.78 -8.81
CA LEU A 356 11.01 1.27 -7.49
C LEU A 356 10.78 -0.24 -7.35
N PHE A 357 9.79 -0.78 -8.07
CA PHE A 357 9.32 -2.15 -7.89
C PHE A 357 10.14 -3.13 -8.75
N LYS A 358 11.43 -3.21 -8.43
CA LYS A 358 12.42 -4.10 -9.06
C LYS A 358 12.88 -5.17 -8.09
N ARG A 359 13.49 -6.24 -8.60
CA ARG A 359 14.05 -7.37 -7.81
C ARG A 359 14.88 -6.93 -6.60
N MET A 360 15.60 -5.80 -6.69
CA MET A 360 16.32 -5.23 -5.55
C MET A 360 15.42 -4.93 -4.33
N ARG A 361 14.21 -4.40 -4.55
CA ARG A 361 13.27 -4.03 -3.48
C ARG A 361 12.49 -5.21 -2.92
N TYR A 362 12.44 -6.32 -3.66
CA TYR A 362 11.90 -7.60 -3.22
C TYR A 362 13.03 -8.52 -2.74
N ASP A 363 13.50 -9.45 -3.58
CA ASP A 363 14.46 -10.50 -3.20
C ASP A 363 15.77 -9.92 -2.63
N GLY A 364 16.26 -8.81 -3.18
CA GLY A 364 17.46 -8.14 -2.64
C GLY A 364 17.26 -7.58 -1.22
N SER A 365 16.05 -7.14 -0.90
CA SER A 365 15.72 -6.61 0.43
C SER A 365 15.41 -7.72 1.42
N ALA A 366 14.76 -8.80 0.98
CA ALA A 366 14.61 -10.03 1.77
C ALA A 366 15.98 -10.65 2.12
N LEU A 367 16.96 -10.55 1.23
CA LEU A 367 18.33 -10.99 1.49
C LEU A 367 18.99 -10.21 2.65
N VAL A 368 18.72 -8.90 2.78
CA VAL A 368 19.21 -8.11 3.92
C VAL A 368 18.62 -8.62 5.23
N LEU A 369 17.32 -8.94 5.25
CA LEU A 369 16.66 -9.49 6.42
C LEU A 369 17.16 -10.90 6.75
N TYR A 370 17.43 -11.72 5.73
CA TYR A 370 18.08 -13.02 5.90
C TYR A 370 19.47 -12.86 6.52
N ALA A 371 20.31 -11.98 5.98
CA ALA A 371 21.64 -11.70 6.54
C ALA A 371 21.56 -11.18 7.99
N LEU A 372 20.56 -10.35 8.31
CA LEU A 372 20.32 -9.91 9.68
C LEU A 372 19.94 -11.10 10.58
N ARG A 373 19.04 -11.98 10.14
CA ARG A 373 18.67 -13.20 10.88
C ARG A 373 19.88 -14.08 11.15
N GLU A 374 20.73 -14.31 10.16
CA GLU A 374 21.97 -15.09 10.32
C GLU A 374 22.96 -14.42 11.28
N LYS A 375 23.03 -13.08 11.28
CA LYS A 375 23.91 -12.31 12.17
C LYS A 375 23.46 -12.35 13.63
N VAL A 376 22.17 -12.18 13.92
CA VAL A 376 21.67 -12.05 15.31
C VAL A 376 21.02 -13.32 15.87
N GLY A 377 20.79 -14.32 15.02
CA GLY A 377 20.05 -15.54 15.33
C GLY A 377 18.53 -15.36 15.28
N GLU A 378 17.83 -16.45 14.96
CA GLU A 378 16.37 -16.47 14.74
C GLU A 378 15.57 -15.88 15.91
N ALA A 379 15.89 -16.25 17.14
CA ALA A 379 15.15 -15.79 18.32
C ALA A 379 15.28 -14.26 18.55
N THR A 380 16.44 -13.68 18.22
CA THR A 380 16.65 -12.22 18.30
C THR A 380 15.99 -11.52 17.14
N PHE A 381 16.09 -12.08 15.93
CA PHE A 381 15.41 -11.57 14.74
C PHE A 381 13.90 -11.49 14.96
N GLN A 382 13.26 -12.55 15.46
CA GLN A 382 11.83 -12.55 15.76
C GLN A 382 11.46 -11.46 16.79
N LYS A 383 12.32 -11.18 17.78
CA LYS A 383 12.10 -10.07 18.73
C LYS A 383 12.21 -8.71 18.04
N ILE A 384 13.14 -8.53 17.10
CA ILE A 384 13.29 -7.30 16.32
C ILE A 384 12.01 -7.06 15.51
N GLU A 385 11.55 -8.08 14.80
CA GLU A 385 10.35 -8.02 13.95
C GLU A 385 9.10 -7.66 14.76
N ARG A 386 8.86 -8.35 15.88
CA ARG A 386 7.76 -8.03 16.82
C ARG A 386 7.88 -6.63 17.40
N ALA A 387 9.09 -6.21 17.78
CA ALA A 387 9.32 -4.87 18.33
C ALA A 387 9.12 -3.77 17.28
N TRP A 388 9.46 -4.03 16.02
CA TRP A 388 9.23 -3.12 14.90
C TRP A 388 7.73 -2.88 14.69
N VAL A 389 6.98 -3.96 14.47
CA VAL A 389 5.55 -3.85 14.15
C VAL A 389 4.72 -3.29 15.30
N SER A 390 5.05 -3.64 16.55
CA SER A 390 4.36 -3.09 17.73
C SER A 390 4.79 -1.66 18.09
N GLY A 391 6.09 -1.34 17.96
CA GLY A 391 6.63 -0.03 18.34
C GLY A 391 6.26 1.10 17.38
N TYR A 392 5.99 0.77 16.12
CA TYR A 392 5.62 1.73 15.07
C TYR A 392 4.20 1.54 14.51
N GLN A 393 3.38 0.70 15.14
CA GLN A 393 1.97 0.52 14.77
C GLN A 393 1.25 1.86 14.60
N GLY A 394 0.61 2.06 13.45
CA GLY A 394 -0.12 3.28 13.13
C GLY A 394 0.75 4.52 12.84
N ARG A 395 2.07 4.34 12.64
CA ARG A 395 3.03 5.44 12.39
C ARG A 395 3.80 5.21 11.09
N ALA A 396 4.40 6.28 10.57
CA ALA A 396 5.37 6.19 9.49
C ALA A 396 6.79 6.06 10.07
N ALA A 397 7.56 5.09 9.59
CA ALA A 397 8.92 4.82 10.01
C ALA A 397 9.78 4.40 8.81
N GLY A 398 11.10 4.50 8.95
CA GLY A 398 12.02 4.19 7.86
C GLY A 398 13.31 3.55 8.34
N THR A 399 14.28 3.49 7.44
CA THR A 399 15.52 2.71 7.59
C THR A 399 16.29 3.05 8.86
N ARG A 400 16.42 4.35 9.20
CA ARG A 400 17.11 4.79 10.42
C ARG A 400 16.43 4.30 11.70
N GLN A 401 15.09 4.33 11.72
CA GLN A 401 14.30 3.81 12.84
C GLN A 401 14.49 2.30 12.99
N PHE A 402 14.53 1.56 11.88
CA PHE A 402 14.71 0.11 11.88
C PHE A 402 16.09 -0.28 12.43
N ILE A 403 17.16 0.34 11.93
CA ILE A 403 18.54 0.09 12.40
C ILE A 403 18.67 0.36 13.91
N ALA A 404 18.15 1.49 14.38
CA ALA A 404 18.21 1.86 15.79
C ALA A 404 17.42 0.88 16.68
N LEU A 405 16.23 0.44 16.23
CA LEU A 405 15.42 -0.54 16.95
C LEU A 405 16.09 -1.92 16.96
N ALA A 406 16.59 -2.38 15.82
CA ALA A 406 17.29 -3.65 15.69
C ALA A 406 18.50 -3.70 16.64
N SER A 407 19.32 -2.65 16.65
CA SER A 407 20.49 -2.54 17.55
C SER A 407 20.08 -2.61 19.02
N LYS A 408 19.04 -1.86 19.40
CA LYS A 408 18.52 -1.85 20.77
C LYS A 408 18.03 -3.24 21.20
N VAL A 409 17.32 -3.96 20.34
CA VAL A 409 16.76 -5.28 20.65
C VAL A 409 17.85 -6.36 20.67
N ALA A 410 18.83 -6.27 19.76
CA ALA A 410 19.96 -7.20 19.72
C ALA A 410 20.96 -7.00 20.87
N GLY A 411 20.99 -5.82 21.48
CA GLY A 411 21.94 -5.48 22.54
C GLY A 411 23.36 -5.22 22.02
N GLU A 412 23.53 -5.07 20.71
CA GLU A 412 24.77 -4.67 20.04
C GLU A 412 24.47 -3.57 18.99
N ASP A 413 25.47 -2.76 18.66
CA ASP A 413 25.33 -1.77 17.58
C ASP A 413 25.36 -2.48 16.21
N LEU A 414 24.23 -2.45 15.50
CA LEU A 414 24.09 -3.05 14.17
C LEU A 414 24.28 -2.03 13.05
N GLU A 415 24.58 -0.76 13.33
CA GLU A 415 24.74 0.26 12.28
C GLU A 415 25.89 -0.11 11.33
N GLY A 416 27.03 -0.55 11.88
CA GLY A 416 28.19 -0.98 11.08
C GLY A 416 27.91 -2.21 10.21
N PHE A 417 26.96 -3.06 10.60
CA PHE A 417 26.53 -4.23 9.83
C PHE A 417 25.49 -3.84 8.78
N LEU A 418 24.39 -3.19 9.18
CA LEU A 418 23.24 -2.92 8.32
C LEU A 418 23.51 -1.83 7.27
N ARG A 419 24.32 -0.81 7.58
CA ARG A 419 24.57 0.28 6.61
C ARG A 419 25.18 -0.21 5.30
N PRO A 420 26.24 -1.04 5.29
CA PRO A 420 26.75 -1.62 4.04
C PRO A 420 25.69 -2.41 3.25
N TRP A 421 24.86 -3.21 3.92
CA TRP A 421 23.79 -3.95 3.27
C TRP A 421 22.75 -3.04 2.62
N LEU A 422 22.37 -1.95 3.30
CA LEU A 422 21.25 -1.09 2.91
C LEU A 422 21.65 0.05 1.96
N TYR A 423 22.87 0.57 2.08
CA TYR A 423 23.34 1.75 1.34
C TYR A 423 24.60 1.49 0.49
N GLY A 424 25.28 0.36 0.70
CA GLY A 424 26.53 0.06 0.00
C GLY A 424 26.33 -0.27 -1.47
N SER A 425 27.33 0.08 -2.30
CA SER A 425 27.37 -0.28 -3.72
C SER A 425 27.80 -1.72 -3.98
N LYS A 426 28.30 -2.41 -2.96
CA LYS A 426 28.67 -3.83 -2.99
C LYS A 426 27.99 -4.58 -1.86
N THR A 427 27.71 -5.85 -2.12
CA THR A 427 27.08 -6.77 -1.18
C THR A 427 28.12 -7.25 -0.17
N PRO A 428 27.89 -7.07 1.14
CA PRO A 428 28.80 -7.58 2.16
C PRO A 428 28.85 -9.11 2.18
N PRO A 429 29.90 -9.71 2.77
CA PRO A 429 29.94 -11.15 3.01
C PRO A 429 28.72 -11.65 3.79
N MET A 430 28.12 -12.75 3.35
CA MET A 430 26.96 -13.36 4.02
C MET A 430 27.38 -14.03 5.35
N PRO A 431 26.80 -13.65 6.50
CA PRO A 431 27.01 -14.36 7.75
C PRO A 431 26.62 -15.84 7.63
N GLY A 432 27.42 -16.75 8.20
CA GLY A 432 27.17 -18.19 8.15
C GLY A 432 27.50 -18.89 6.83
N HIS A 433 27.71 -18.13 5.74
CA HIS A 433 27.88 -18.69 4.39
C HIS A 433 29.14 -18.14 3.67
N PRO A 434 30.36 -18.49 4.11
CA PRO A 434 31.59 -18.01 3.48
C PRO A 434 31.80 -18.54 2.05
N ASP A 435 31.04 -19.56 1.64
CA ASP A 435 31.04 -20.12 0.28
C ASP A 435 30.18 -19.33 -0.71
N TRP A 436 29.34 -18.40 -0.25
CA TRP A 436 28.50 -17.59 -1.13
C TRP A 436 29.31 -16.47 -1.76
N VAL A 437 29.28 -16.41 -3.09
CA VAL A 437 29.99 -15.42 -3.89
C VAL A 437 29.00 -14.68 -4.79
N VAL A 438 29.23 -13.37 -4.96
CA VAL A 438 28.50 -12.56 -5.94
C VAL A 438 29.04 -12.85 -7.34
N ASP A 439 28.16 -12.85 -8.33
CA ASP A 439 28.55 -12.96 -9.73
C ASP A 439 29.26 -11.67 -10.19
N PRO A 440 30.18 -11.77 -11.17
CA PRO A 440 30.77 -10.59 -11.78
C PRO A 440 29.70 -9.70 -12.40
N VAL A 441 29.74 -8.41 -12.06
CA VAL A 441 28.85 -7.40 -12.61
C VAL A 441 29.16 -7.19 -14.09
N THR A 442 28.15 -7.33 -14.95
CA THR A 442 28.21 -7.12 -16.40
C THR A 442 27.87 -5.70 -16.79
#